data_AF-A0A259SR44-F1
#
_entry.id   AF-A0A259SR44-F1
#
_cell.length_a   1.000
_cell.length_b   1.000
_cell.length_c   1.000
_cell.angle_alpha   90.00
_cell.angle_beta   90.00
_cell.angle_gamma   90.00
#
_symmetry.space_group_name_H-M   'P 1'
#
loop_
_entity.id
_entity.type
_entity.pdbx_description
1 polymer ?
#
loop_
_entity_poly.entity_id
_entity_poly.type
_entity_poly.pdbx_seq_one_letter_code
_entity_poly.pdbx_strand_id
1 'polypeptide(L)'
;YAILDRRLRHLPGGVDEYLRLRALEQANQKGAAAGSASAPAAESALSGADRRTAEKELTALERRMQKLAEQIDRAKHGLADHDQSDYAGLGEKMKEISAREAEVEELELRWFELTEQLG
;
A
#
# COMPACT_ATOMS: atom_id res chain seq x y z
N TYR A 1 5.24 -1.06 -7.20
CA TYR A 1 4.77 -1.94 -8.31
C TYR A 1 3.36 -2.40 -7.99
N ALA A 2 2.48 -2.62 -8.97
CA ALA A 2 1.13 -3.17 -8.75
C ALA A 2 0.80 -4.23 -9.82
N ILE A 3 -0.06 -5.20 -9.47
CA ILE A 3 -0.57 -6.22 -10.39
C ILE A 3 -1.96 -5.77 -10.87
N LEU A 4 -2.07 -5.46 -12.16
CA LEU A 4 -3.33 -5.19 -12.85
C LEU A 4 -3.46 -6.22 -13.99
N ASP A 5 -4.63 -6.82 -14.17
CA ASP A 5 -4.93 -7.73 -15.29
C ASP A 5 -3.90 -8.86 -15.53
N ARG A 6 -3.42 -9.49 -14.46
CA ARG A 6 -2.39 -10.56 -14.49
C ARG A 6 -1.05 -10.12 -15.10
N ARG A 7 -0.75 -8.81 -15.18
CA ARG A 7 0.55 -8.27 -15.59
C ARG A 7 1.14 -7.35 -14.52
N LEU A 8 2.43 -7.50 -14.28
CA LEU A 8 3.20 -6.64 -13.37
C LEU A 8 3.47 -5.30 -14.06
N ARG A 9 2.99 -4.19 -13.48
CA ARG A 9 3.27 -2.84 -14.00
C ARG A 9 4.01 -2.01 -12.94
N HIS A 10 5.04 -1.30 -13.39
CA HIS A 10 5.74 -0.31 -12.58
C HIS A 10 4.85 0.93 -12.46
N LEU A 11 4.46 1.28 -11.23
CA LEU A 11 3.73 2.50 -10.91
C LEU A 11 4.69 3.45 -10.20
N PRO A 12 5.32 4.39 -10.94
CA PRO A 12 6.18 5.40 -10.33
C PRO A 12 5.40 6.38 -9.45
N GLY A 13 4.05 6.44 -9.55
CA GLY A 13 3.16 7.21 -8.67
C GLY A 13 2.54 6.44 -7.49
N GLY A 14 2.97 5.21 -7.20
CA GLY A 14 2.52 4.47 -6.01
C GLY A 14 1.03 4.10 -6.01
N VAL A 15 0.40 4.05 -4.82
CA VAL A 15 -0.99 3.61 -4.61
C VAL A 15 -2.01 4.61 -5.17
N ASP A 16 -1.71 5.91 -5.17
CA ASP A 16 -2.58 6.94 -5.74
C ASP A 16 -2.85 6.73 -7.24
N GLU A 17 -1.82 6.30 -7.98
CA GLU A 17 -1.95 5.97 -9.39
C GLU A 17 -2.76 4.68 -9.60
N TYR A 18 -2.67 3.70 -8.68
CA TYR A 18 -3.51 2.51 -8.68
C TYR A 18 -4.98 2.85 -8.41
N LEU A 19 -5.26 3.68 -7.39
CA LEU A 19 -6.62 4.12 -7.07
C LEU A 19 -7.23 4.97 -8.19
N ARG A 20 -6.43 5.83 -8.82
CA ARG A 20 -6.86 6.62 -9.99
C ARG A 20 -7.20 5.72 -11.18
N LEU A 21 -6.37 4.72 -11.48
CA LEU A 21 -6.63 3.75 -12.55
C LEU A 21 -7.88 2.91 -12.25
N ARG A 22 -8.05 2.44 -11.01
CA ARG A 22 -9.23 1.68 -10.57
C ARG A 22 -10.50 2.52 -10.60
N ALA A 23 -10.43 3.81 -10.23
CA ALA A 23 -11.56 4.73 -10.31
C ALA A 23 -11.98 4.99 -11.77
N LEU A 24 -11.01 5.10 -12.69
CA LEU A 24 -11.28 5.23 -14.12
C LEU A 24 -11.91 3.95 -14.70
N GLU A 25 -11.46 2.76 -14.29
CA GLU A 25 -12.07 1.48 -14.68
C GLU A 25 -13.48 1.31 -14.12
N GLN A 26 -13.70 1.65 -12.85
CA GLN A 26 -15.04 1.60 -12.23
C GLN A 26 -16.00 2.61 -12.84
N ALA A 27 -15.52 3.80 -13.22
CA ALA A 27 -16.33 4.78 -13.95
C ALA A 27 -16.73 4.27 -15.34
N ASN A 28 -15.81 3.57 -16.02
CA ASN A 28 -16.08 2.95 -17.33
C ASN A 28 -17.05 1.76 -17.22
N GLN A 29 -17.00 0.99 -16.12
CA GLN A 29 -17.96 -0.10 -15.84
C GLN A 29 -19.34 0.42 -15.38
N LYS A 30 -19.40 1.50 -14.58
CA LYS A 30 -20.66 2.13 -14.14
C LYS A 30 -21.45 2.77 -15.29
N GLY A 31 -20.78 3.17 -16.37
CA GLY A 31 -21.44 3.63 -17.59
C GLY A 31 -22.26 2.53 -18.30
N ALA A 32 -21.97 1.25 -18.03
CA ALA A 32 -22.63 0.11 -18.68
C ALA A 32 -23.77 -0.53 -17.87
N ALA A 33 -24.00 -0.12 -16.62
CA ALA A 33 -24.89 -0.83 -15.68
C ALA A 33 -26.07 0.01 -15.14
N ALA A 34 -26.58 0.98 -15.92
CA ALA A 34 -27.85 1.63 -15.62
C ALA A 34 -29.02 0.67 -15.89
N GLY A 35 -29.25 -0.28 -14.99
CA GLY A 35 -30.28 -1.29 -15.14
C GLY A 35 -30.56 -2.13 -13.89
N SER A 36 -31.31 -1.54 -12.96
CA SER A 36 -32.24 -2.21 -12.03
C SER A 36 -31.73 -2.94 -10.76
N ALA A 37 -32.55 -2.75 -9.72
CA ALA A 37 -32.82 -3.59 -8.55
C ALA A 37 -32.04 -3.35 -7.24
N SER A 38 -32.77 -2.77 -6.28
CA SER A 38 -32.52 -2.75 -4.84
C SER A 38 -32.45 -4.15 -4.23
N ALA A 39 -31.49 -4.37 -3.33
CA ALA A 39 -31.46 -5.49 -2.37
C ALA A 39 -30.91 -4.97 -1.02
N PRO A 40 -31.32 -5.57 0.11
CA PRO A 40 -31.29 -4.92 1.42
C PRO A 40 -29.88 -4.89 2.02
N ALA A 41 -29.58 -3.80 2.71
CA ALA A 41 -28.32 -3.56 3.39
C ALA A 41 -28.15 -4.57 4.54
N ALA A 42 -27.12 -5.41 4.44
CA ALA A 42 -26.66 -6.21 5.56
C ALA A 42 -26.07 -5.28 6.64
N GLU A 43 -26.78 -5.18 7.76
CA GLU A 43 -26.22 -4.81 9.06
C GLU A 43 -25.18 -5.90 9.40
N SER A 44 -23.91 -5.62 9.66
CA SER A 44 -23.38 -4.61 10.57
C SER A 44 -22.07 -4.03 10.04
N ALA A 45 -22.19 -3.01 9.19
CA ALA A 45 -21.07 -2.12 8.90
C ALA A 45 -20.79 -1.29 10.16
N LEU A 46 -19.51 -1.22 10.56
CA LEU A 46 -18.98 -0.26 11.54
C LEU A 46 -19.80 1.03 11.60
N SER A 47 -20.08 1.55 12.81
CA SER A 47 -20.76 2.84 12.94
C SER A 47 -20.04 3.87 12.06
N GLY A 48 -20.74 4.84 11.46
CA GLY A 48 -20.09 5.79 10.53
C GLY A 48 -18.92 6.58 11.14
N ALA A 49 -18.79 6.60 12.47
CA ALA A 49 -17.60 7.09 13.18
C ALA A 49 -16.44 6.09 13.14
N ASP A 50 -16.70 4.82 13.41
CA ASP A 50 -15.69 3.74 13.37
C ASP A 50 -15.16 3.52 11.96
N ARG A 51 -16.06 3.57 10.95
CA ARG A 51 -15.66 3.47 9.53
C ARG A 51 -14.69 4.57 9.11
N ARG A 52 -15.01 5.84 9.43
CA ARG A 52 -14.11 6.98 9.11
C ARG A 52 -12.79 6.92 9.89
N THR A 53 -12.80 6.32 11.07
CA THR A 53 -11.57 6.12 11.87
C THR A 53 -10.68 5.07 11.21
N ALA A 54 -11.24 3.94 10.81
CA ALA A 54 -10.54 2.90 10.07
C ALA A 54 -10.03 3.41 8.70
N GLU A 55 -10.82 4.20 7.97
CA GLU A 55 -10.38 4.84 6.71
C GLU A 55 -9.18 5.79 6.92
N LYS A 56 -9.17 6.56 8.02
CA LYS A 56 -8.03 7.41 8.37
C LYS A 56 -6.79 6.62 8.75
N GLU A 57 -6.95 5.55 9.52
CA GLU A 57 -5.85 4.66 9.91
C GLU A 57 -5.23 4.02 8.66
N LEU A 58 -6.06 3.57 7.72
CA LEU A 58 -5.63 3.02 6.43
C LEU A 58 -4.75 4.02 5.65
N THR A 59 -5.22 5.26 5.46
CA THR A 59 -4.44 6.30 4.78
C THR A 59 -3.15 6.65 5.53
N ALA A 60 -3.15 6.60 6.86
CA ALA A 60 -1.96 6.86 7.65
C ALA A 60 -0.90 5.75 7.47
N LEU A 61 -1.34 4.48 7.44
CA LEU A 61 -0.46 3.33 7.19
C LEU A 61 0.13 3.38 5.78
N GLU A 62 -0.67 3.68 4.76
CA GLU A 62 -0.20 3.84 3.38
C GLU A 62 0.93 4.88 3.26
N ARG A 63 0.73 6.06 3.87
CA ARG A 63 1.74 7.12 3.87
C ARG A 63 3.02 6.70 4.62
N ARG A 64 2.89 5.93 5.70
CA ARG A 64 4.04 5.42 6.45
C ARG A 64 4.82 4.39 5.63
N MET A 65 4.13 3.43 5.01
CA MET A 65 4.74 2.43 4.14
C MET A 65 5.46 3.08 2.96
N GLN A 66 4.86 4.07 2.30
CA GLN A 66 5.53 4.82 1.23
C GLN A 66 6.82 5.49 1.72
N LYS A 67 6.79 6.16 2.87
CA LYS A 67 7.96 6.81 3.44
C LYS A 67 9.06 5.82 3.80
N LEU A 68 8.72 4.62 4.26
CA LEU A 68 9.68 3.55 4.56
C LEU A 68 10.27 2.98 3.27
N ALA A 69 9.45 2.72 2.25
CA ALA A 69 9.94 2.27 0.94
C ALA A 69 10.96 3.25 0.35
N GLU A 70 10.69 4.55 0.37
CA GLU A 70 11.65 5.57 -0.08
C GLU A 70 12.95 5.58 0.75
N GLN A 71 12.87 5.31 2.06
CA GLN A 71 14.04 5.22 2.93
C GLN A 71 14.87 3.96 2.63
N ILE A 72 14.20 2.84 2.40
CA ILE A 72 14.82 1.57 2.00
C ILE A 72 15.55 1.75 0.67
N ASP A 73 14.89 2.36 -0.32
CA ASP A 73 15.50 2.62 -1.63
C ASP A 73 16.72 3.51 -1.50
N ARG A 74 16.64 4.61 -0.74
CA ARG A 74 17.81 5.48 -0.48
C ARG A 74 18.94 4.73 0.21
N ALA A 75 18.63 3.88 1.20
CA ALA A 75 19.62 3.10 1.92
C ALA A 75 20.30 2.06 1.00
N LYS A 76 19.52 1.38 0.13
CA LYS A 76 20.04 0.45 -0.88
C LYS A 76 20.93 1.14 -1.90
N HIS A 77 20.55 2.32 -2.39
CA HIS A 77 21.40 3.10 -3.29
C HIS A 77 22.71 3.51 -2.60
N GLY A 78 22.64 3.98 -1.36
CA GLY A 78 23.84 4.33 -0.59
C GLY A 78 24.77 3.15 -0.29
N LEU A 79 24.31 1.91 -0.50
CA LEU A 79 25.14 0.70 -0.40
C LEU A 79 26.10 0.57 -1.60
N ALA A 80 25.67 1.00 -2.79
CA ALA A 80 26.46 0.97 -4.01
C ALA A 80 27.65 1.95 -3.96
N ASP A 81 27.47 3.08 -3.27
CA ASP A 81 28.49 4.11 -3.06
C ASP A 81 29.44 3.79 -1.88
N HIS A 82 29.16 2.74 -1.11
CA HIS A 82 29.96 2.36 0.06
C HIS A 82 31.23 1.60 -0.34
N ASP A 83 32.25 1.67 0.52
CA ASP A 83 33.49 0.91 0.34
C ASP A 83 33.22 -0.60 0.41
N GLN A 84 33.47 -1.30 -0.69
CA GLN A 84 33.20 -2.73 -0.83
C GLN A 84 34.16 -3.62 -0.01
N SER A 85 35.23 -3.05 0.55
CA SER A 85 36.13 -3.73 1.48
C SER A 85 35.70 -3.62 2.95
N ASP A 86 34.79 -2.70 3.27
CA ASP A 86 34.21 -2.53 4.61
C ASP A 86 33.00 -3.45 4.82
N TYR A 87 33.27 -4.74 4.97
CA TYR A 87 32.23 -5.74 5.20
C TYR A 87 31.43 -5.51 6.48
N ALA A 88 32.05 -4.93 7.52
CA ALA A 88 31.37 -4.65 8.78
C ALA A 88 30.34 -3.53 8.60
N GLY A 89 30.72 -2.41 7.99
CA GLY A 89 29.81 -1.30 7.69
C GLY A 89 28.69 -1.67 6.73
N LEU A 90 29.00 -2.48 5.70
CA LEU A 90 27.99 -3.03 4.79
C LEU A 90 26.99 -3.94 5.52
N GLY A 91 27.48 -4.78 6.44
CA GLY A 91 26.65 -5.65 7.25
C GLY A 91 25.66 -4.88 8.13
N GLU A 92 26.10 -3.82 8.79
CA GLU A 92 25.22 -2.97 9.60
C GLU A 92 24.18 -2.23 8.74
N LYS A 93 24.57 -1.67 7.59
CA LYS A 93 23.62 -1.05 6.65
C LYS A 93 22.57 -2.03 6.12
N MET A 94 22.97 -3.26 5.81
CA MET A 94 22.04 -4.31 5.40
C MET A 94 21.05 -4.68 6.52
N LYS A 95 21.52 -4.77 7.77
CA LYS A 95 20.61 -4.98 8.92
C LYS A 95 19.59 -3.86 9.06
N GLU A 96 20.00 -2.59 8.90
CA GLU A 96 19.08 -1.46 8.93
C GLU A 96 18.04 -1.52 7.81
N ILE A 97 18.45 -1.91 6.60
CA ILE A 97 17.54 -2.11 5.47
C ILE A 97 16.52 -3.20 5.80
N SER A 98 16.97 -4.37 6.25
CA SER A 98 16.08 -5.48 6.60
C SER A 98 15.14 -5.15 7.75
N ALA A 99 15.57 -4.37 8.74
CA ALA A 99 14.70 -3.91 9.82
C ALA A 99 13.58 -3.00 9.31
N ARG A 100 13.88 -2.11 8.35
CA ARG A 100 12.86 -1.26 7.72
C ARG A 100 11.91 -2.07 6.83
N GLU A 101 12.42 -3.07 6.13
CA GLU A 101 11.60 -3.99 5.33
C GLU A 101 10.62 -4.77 6.22
N ALA A 102 11.08 -5.28 7.37
CA ALA A 102 10.21 -5.92 8.35
C ALA A 102 9.13 -4.96 8.89
N GLU A 103 9.47 -3.69 9.14
CA GLU A 103 8.47 -2.67 9.53
C GLU A 103 7.41 -2.46 8.44
N VAL A 104 7.80 -2.50 7.16
CA VAL A 104 6.83 -2.43 6.05
C VAL A 104 5.89 -3.64 6.08
N GLU A 105 6.42 -4.86 6.23
CA GLU A 105 5.61 -6.09 6.31
C GLU A 105 4.60 -6.05 7.48
N GLU A 106 5.00 -5.54 8.65
CA GLU A 106 4.11 -5.35 9.80
C GLU A 106 2.97 -4.37 9.49
N LEU A 107 3.28 -3.26 8.81
CA LEU A 107 2.29 -2.27 8.40
C LEU A 107 1.36 -2.80 7.31
N GLU A 108 1.86 -3.64 6.40
CA GLU A 108 1.07 -4.30 5.36
C GLU A 108 0.05 -5.28 5.97
N LEU A 109 0.46 -6.07 6.97
CA LEU A 109 -0.44 -6.94 7.72
C LEU A 109 -1.56 -6.14 8.37
N ARG A 110 -1.22 -5.03 9.05
CA ARG A 110 -2.21 -4.16 9.68
C ARG A 110 -3.14 -3.49 8.66
N TRP A 111 -2.60 -3.08 7.52
CA TRP A 111 -3.37 -2.52 6.41
C TRP A 111 -4.38 -3.55 5.89
N PHE A 112 -3.95 -4.80 5.70
CA PHE A 112 -4.83 -5.89 5.25
C PHE A 112 -5.99 -6.11 6.22
N GLU A 113 -5.73 -6.22 7.52
CA GLU A 113 -6.77 -6.35 8.56
C GLU A 113 -7.80 -5.22 8.51
N LEU A 114 -7.35 -3.97 8.33
CA LEU A 114 -8.24 -2.80 8.24
C LEU A 114 -9.07 -2.81 6.95
N THR A 115 -8.51 -3.27 5.83
CA THR A 115 -9.27 -3.40 4.59
C THR A 115 -10.34 -4.48 4.69
N GLU A 116 -10.07 -5.60 5.37
CA GLU A 116 -11.08 -6.64 5.62
C GLU A 116 -12.20 -6.13 6.54
N GLN A 117 -11.89 -5.24 7.50
CA GLN A 117 -12.91 -4.64 8.36
C GLN A 117 -13.80 -3.61 7.64
N LEU A 118 -13.30 -2.99 6.56
CA LEU A 118 -13.98 -1.95 5.80
C LEU A 118 -14.75 -2.48 4.57
N GLY A 119 -14.37 -3.65 4.06
CA GLY A 119 -14.94 -4.32 2.88
C GLY A 119 -16.22 -5.11 3.19
#